data_AF-A0A847L391-F1
#
_entry.id   AF-A0A847L391-F1
#
_cell.length_a   1.000
_cell.length_b   1.000
_cell.length_c   1.000
_cell.angle_alpha   90.00
_cell.angle_beta   90.00
_cell.angle_gamma   90.00
#
_symmetry.space_group_name_H-M   'P 1'
#
loop_
_entity.id
_entity.type
_entity.pdbx_description
1 polymer ?
#
loop_
_entity_poly.entity_id
_entity_poly.type
_entity_poly.pdbx_seq_one_letter_code
_entity_poly.pdbx_strand_id
1 'polypeptide(L)'
;LEKKIAHQDAIERNAIEGKFGEGKRKYGLGRISARLQTTSETVIALQFLVMNLEKVLRDTFLSFFQIWKALYLFVNRKKYTLIIEK
;
A
#
# COMPACT_ATOMS: atom_id res chain seq x y z
N LEU A 1 -9.25 16.82 27.60
CA LEU A 1 -8.37 16.97 26.41
C LEU A 1 -7.30 15.87 26.37
N GLU A 2 -6.57 15.66 27.47
CA GLU A 2 -5.47 14.68 27.57
C GLU A 2 -5.84 13.26 27.13
N LYS A 3 -7.01 12.74 27.52
CA LYS A 3 -7.48 11.41 27.08
C LYS A 3 -7.68 11.30 25.56
N LYS A 4 -8.07 12.39 24.88
CA LYS A 4 -8.22 12.41 23.41
C LYS A 4 -6.86 12.45 22.72
N ILE A 5 -5.92 13.23 23.26
CA ILE A 5 -4.54 13.33 22.75
C ILE A 5 -3.85 11.97 22.90
N ALA A 6 -3.89 11.36 24.09
CA ALA A 6 -3.30 10.05 24.35
C ALA A 6 -3.90 8.93 23.47
N HIS A 7 -5.19 9.03 23.16
CA HIS A 7 -5.84 8.09 22.22
C HIS A 7 -5.32 8.28 20.79
N GLN A 8 -5.18 9.53 20.34
CA GLN A 8 -4.65 9.85 19.02
C GLN A 8 -3.20 9.41 18.86
N ASP A 9 -2.35 9.69 19.85
CA ASP A 9 -0.95 9.24 19.89
C ASP A 9 -0.85 7.71 19.83
N ALA A 10 -1.75 7.01 20.54
CA ALA A 10 -1.80 5.55 20.50
C ALA A 10 -2.21 5.00 19.12
N ILE A 11 -3.15 5.64 18.43
CA ILE A 11 -3.54 5.27 17.06
C ILE A 11 -2.35 5.42 16.10
N GLU A 12 -1.66 6.56 16.17
CA GLU A 12 -0.51 6.84 15.30
C GLU A 12 0.62 5.85 15.56
N ARG A 13 0.94 5.59 16.83
CA ARG A 13 1.94 4.60 17.21
C ARG A 13 1.56 3.20 16.73
N ASN A 14 0.30 2.78 16.88
CA ASN A 14 -0.16 1.48 16.41
C ASN A 14 0.00 1.33 14.89
N ALA A 15 -0.28 2.39 14.12
CA ALA A 15 -0.07 2.37 12.67
C ALA A 15 1.40 2.21 12.31
N ILE A 16 2.29 2.92 13.02
CA ILE A 16 3.74 2.87 12.84
C ILE A 16 4.28 1.48 13.22
N GLU A 17 3.98 0.99 14.43
CA GLU A 17 4.40 -0.33 14.91
C GLU A 17 3.89 -1.45 14.01
N GLY A 18 2.67 -1.34 13.51
CA GLY A 18 2.09 -2.28 12.54
C GLY A 18 2.93 -2.36 11.26
N LYS A 19 3.35 -1.21 10.70
CA LYS A 19 4.20 -1.15 9.49
C LYS A 19 5.60 -1.68 9.74
N PHE A 20 6.20 -1.38 10.89
CA PHE A 20 7.48 -1.98 11.28
C PHE A 20 7.38 -3.49 11.49
N GLY A 21 6.27 -3.97 12.07
CA GLY A 21 6.00 -5.40 12.23
C GLY A 21 5.81 -6.12 10.88
N GLU A 22 5.15 -5.48 9.92
CA GLU A 22 5.07 -5.95 8.53
C GLU A 22 6.47 -6.00 7.90
N GLY A 23 7.25 -4.94 8.04
CA GLY A 23 8.65 -4.85 7.57
C GLY A 23 9.53 -5.98 8.12
N LYS A 24 9.41 -6.29 9.41
CA LYS A 24 10.17 -7.40 10.04
C LYS A 24 9.72 -8.77 9.55
N ARG A 25 8.41 -9.02 9.39
CA ARG A 25 7.85 -10.33 9.05
C ARG A 25 7.86 -10.65 7.56
N LYS A 26 7.33 -9.73 6.73
CA LYS A 26 7.14 -9.93 5.28
C LYS A 26 8.39 -9.57 4.49
N TYR A 27 9.12 -8.56 4.95
CA TYR A 27 10.26 -7.97 4.23
C TYR A 27 11.60 -8.28 4.90
N GLY A 28 11.63 -9.08 5.96
CA GLY A 28 12.88 -9.57 6.53
C GLY A 28 13.75 -8.52 7.23
N LEU A 29 13.22 -7.35 7.60
CA LEU A 29 13.98 -6.32 8.34
C LEU A 29 14.63 -6.87 9.63
N GLY A 30 14.01 -7.88 10.25
CA GLY A 30 14.56 -8.53 11.47
C GLY A 30 15.66 -9.56 11.21
N ARG A 31 16.01 -9.83 9.94
CA ARG A 31 17.01 -10.83 9.53
C ARG A 31 18.19 -10.23 8.77
N ILE A 32 18.36 -8.91 8.83
CA ILE A 32 19.48 -8.22 8.18
C ILE A 32 20.75 -8.53 8.97
N SER A 33 21.53 -9.50 8.51
CA SER A 33 22.84 -9.84 9.05
C SER A 33 23.94 -9.46 8.06
N ALA A 34 24.13 -8.16 7.83
CA ALA A 34 25.26 -7.69 7.05
C ALA A 34 26.47 -7.48 7.99
N ARG A 35 27.66 -7.94 7.56
CA ARG A 35 28.89 -7.89 8.37
C ARG A 35 29.49 -6.48 8.47
N LEU A 36 29.16 -5.60 7.52
CA LEU A 36 29.64 -4.23 7.43
C LEU A 36 28.48 -3.25 7.53
N GLN A 37 28.67 -2.15 8.25
CA GLN A 37 27.66 -1.13 8.48
C GLN A 37 27.09 -0.56 7.17
N THR A 38 27.95 -0.26 6.20
CA THR A 38 27.53 0.29 4.89
C THR A 38 26.62 -0.68 4.12
N THR A 39 26.89 -1.98 4.20
CA THR A 39 26.06 -3.01 3.58
C THR A 39 24.74 -3.19 4.34
N SER A 40 24.71 -3.09 5.67
CA SER A 40 23.44 -3.11 6.41
C SER A 40 22.56 -1.92 6.07
N GLU A 41 23.13 -0.71 5.99
CA GLU A 41 22.38 0.53 5.69
C GLU A 41 21.75 0.48 4.30
N THR A 42 22.51 0.02 3.30
CA THR A 42 22.00 -0.14 1.93
C THR A 42 20.90 -1.20 1.84
N VAL A 43 21.04 -2.34 2.53
CA VAL A 43 19.99 -3.37 2.59
C VAL A 43 18.73 -2.85 3.27
N ILE A 44 18.87 -2.11 4.38
CA ILE A 44 17.73 -1.47 5.07
C ILE A 44 17.03 -0.48 4.13
N ALA A 45 17.79 0.39 3.45
CA ALA A 45 17.24 1.39 2.54
C ALA A 45 16.51 0.75 1.35
N LEU A 46 17.10 -0.28 0.74
CA LEU A 46 16.45 -1.07 -0.31
C LEU A 46 15.17 -1.72 0.19
N GLN A 47 15.15 -2.20 1.43
CA GLN A 47 13.96 -2.84 1.98
C GLN A 47 12.80 -1.85 2.13
N PHE A 48 13.07 -0.64 2.61
CA PHE A 48 12.08 0.44 2.65
C PHE A 48 11.65 0.89 1.25
N LEU A 49 12.57 0.93 0.29
CA LEU A 49 12.25 1.24 -1.11
C LEU A 49 11.25 0.23 -1.69
N VAL A 50 11.51 -1.07 -1.50
CA VAL A 50 10.62 -2.15 -1.97
C VAL A 50 9.25 -2.07 -1.30
N MET A 51 9.21 -1.81 0.01
CA MET A 51 7.96 -1.64 0.75
C MET A 51 7.11 -0.49 0.18
N ASN A 52 7.74 0.65 -0.12
CA ASN A 52 7.07 1.80 -0.72
C ASN A 52 6.64 1.52 -2.16
N LEU A 53 7.48 0.84 -2.94
CA LEU A 53 7.17 0.51 -4.33
C LEU A 53 6.00 -0.48 -4.45
N GLU A 54 5.94 -1.52 -3.61
CA GLU A 54 4.79 -2.45 -3.60
C GLU A 54 3.49 -1.69 -3.32
N LYS A 55 3.53 -0.75 -2.36
CA LYS A 55 2.36 0.09 -2.05
C LYS A 55 1.92 0.91 -3.25
N VAL A 56 2.82 1.66 -3.89
CA VAL A 56 2.51 2.49 -5.06
C VAL A 56 1.99 1.64 -6.22
N LEU A 57 2.62 0.50 -6.48
CA LEU A 57 2.20 -0.40 -7.55
C LEU A 57 0.80 -0.96 -7.30
N ARG A 58 0.52 -1.40 -6.07
CA ARG A 58 -0.79 -1.93 -5.69
C ARG A 58 -1.87 -0.85 -5.78
N ASP A 59 -1.61 0.34 -5.25
CA ASP A 59 -2.55 1.46 -5.28
C ASP A 59 -2.84 1.88 -6.74
N THR A 60 -1.80 2.01 -7.57
CA THR A 60 -1.93 2.36 -9.00
C THR A 60 -2.67 1.28 -9.79
N PHE A 61 -2.33 0.00 -9.57
CA PHE A 61 -2.96 -1.13 -10.26
C PHE A 61 -4.45 -1.23 -9.91
N LEU A 62 -4.81 -1.05 -8.64
CA LEU A 62 -6.20 -1.03 -8.20
C LEU A 62 -6.97 0.13 -8.83
N SER A 63 -6.41 1.34 -8.81
CA SER A 63 -7.03 2.50 -9.46
C SER A 63 -7.27 2.27 -10.96
N PHE A 64 -6.28 1.74 -11.66
CA PHE A 64 -6.40 1.40 -13.08
C PHE A 64 -7.51 0.37 -13.33
N PHE A 65 -7.56 -0.70 -12.53
CA PHE A 65 -8.59 -1.72 -12.63
C PHE A 65 -10.01 -1.15 -12.42
N GLN A 66 -10.19 -0.25 -11.44
CA GLN A 66 -11.47 0.39 -11.20
C GLN A 66 -11.92 1.26 -12.39
N ILE A 67 -11.01 2.02 -12.99
CA ILE A 67 -11.30 2.85 -14.18
C ILE A 67 -11.71 1.96 -15.36
N TRP A 68 -10.97 0.88 -15.61
CA TRP A 68 -11.30 -0.07 -16.67
C TRP A 68 -12.67 -0.72 -16.49
N LYS A 69 -12.99 -1.15 -15.26
CA LYS A 69 -14.29 -1.72 -14.93
C LYS A 69 -15.41 -0.71 -15.14
N ALA A 70 -15.22 0.54 -14.70
CA ALA A 70 -16.20 1.60 -14.90
C ALA A 70 -16.43 1.89 -16.40
N LEU A 71 -15.35 1.94 -17.20
CA LEU A 71 -15.43 2.12 -18.64
C LEU A 71 -16.17 0.96 -19.32
N TYR A 72 -15.83 -0.29 -18.97
CA TYR A 72 -16.51 -1.48 -19.49
C TYR A 72 -18.01 -1.44 -19.18
N LEU A 73 -18.39 -1.16 -17.92
CA LEU A 73 -19.79 -1.04 -17.53
C LEU A 73 -20.51 0.09 -18.26
N PHE A 74 -19.86 1.25 -18.43
CA PHE A 74 -20.42 2.39 -19.17
C PHE A 74 -20.69 2.06 -20.64
N VAL A 75 -19.72 1.44 -21.33
CA VAL A 75 -19.86 1.01 -22.73
C VAL A 75 -20.98 -0.01 -22.87
N ASN A 76 -21.02 -1.01 -22.00
CA ASN A 76 -22.10 -2.00 -22.01
C ASN A 76 -23.46 -1.37 -21.74
N ARG A 77 -23.56 -0.47 -20.75
CA ARG A 77 -24.82 0.24 -20.45
C ARG A 77 -25.35 1.00 -21.66
N LYS A 78 -24.49 1.74 -22.38
CA LYS A 78 -24.88 2.45 -23.62
C LYS A 78 -25.34 1.50 -24.72
N LYS A 79 -24.71 0.34 -24.89
CA LYS A 79 -25.14 -0.66 -25.87
C LYS A 79 -26.56 -1.17 -25.59
N TYR A 80 -26.90 -1.50 -24.34
CA TYR A 80 -28.25 -1.96 -24.00
C TYR A 80 -29.32 -0.88 -24.19
N THR A 81 -29.03 0.38 -23.82
CA THR A 81 -29.97 1.49 -24.05
C THR A 81 -30.27 1.70 -25.54
N LEU A 82 -29.24 1.64 -26.40
CA LEU A 82 -29.41 1.77 -27.86
C LEU A 82 -30.17 0.62 -28.52
N ILE A 83 -30.19 -0.58 -27.91
CA ILE A 83 -30.96 -1.72 -28.40
C ILE A 83 -32.44 -1.60 -28.01
N ILE A 84 -32.74 -1.04 -26.83
CA ILE A 84 -34.13 -0.87 -26.35
C ILE A 84 -34.85 0.27 -27.09
N GLU A 85 -34.12 1.29 -27.54
CA GLU A 85 -34.68 2.43 -28.30
C GLU A 85 -34.87 2.18 -29.81
N LYS A 86 -34.49 1.00 -30.32
CA LYS A 86 -34.71 0.58 -31.72
C LYS A 86 -35.90 -0.35 -31.84
#